data_AF-F6AHQ1-F1
#
_entry.id   AF-F6AHQ1-F1
#
_cell.length_a   1.000
_cell.length_b   1.000
_cell.length_c   1.000
_cell.angle_alpha   90.00
_cell.angle_beta   90.00
_cell.angle_gamma   90.00
#
_symmetry.space_group_name_H-M   'P 1'
#
loop_
_entity.id
_entity.type
_entity.pdbx_description
1 polymer ?
#
loop_
_entity_poly.entity_id
_entity_poly.type
_entity_poly.pdbx_seq_one_letter_code
_entity_poly.pdbx_strand_id
1 'polypeptide(L)' 'MSAKPTNRQLADYLGLSEEEVGSYRLDSIREGSHWRVAFAIETPERLRSKLPACLMVVVPGSSQPGSALHPH' A
#
# COMPACT_ATOMS: atom_id res chain seq x y z
N MET A 1 8.85 -8.25 -13.32
CA MET A 1 8.05 -7.00 -13.12
C MET A 1 7.45 -7.05 -11.73
N SER A 2 7.55 -5.98 -10.93
CA SER A 2 6.91 -6.00 -9.60
C SER A 2 5.40 -5.84 -9.73
N ALA A 3 4.64 -6.77 -9.15
CA ALA A 3 3.19 -6.76 -9.16
C ALA A 3 2.64 -5.67 -8.23
N LYS A 4 1.43 -5.18 -8.52
CA LYS A 4 0.69 -4.29 -7.60
C LYS A 4 0.49 -5.03 -6.27
N PRO A 5 0.81 -4.43 -5.12
CA PRO A 5 0.69 -5.11 -3.84
C PRO A 5 -0.78 -5.44 -3.57
N THR A 6 -1.04 -6.67 -3.16
CA THR A 6 -2.38 -7.12 -2.73
C THR A 6 -2.73 -6.53 -1.37
N ASN A 7 -4.02 -6.56 -0.99
CA ASN A 7 -4.41 -6.09 0.34
C ASN A 7 -3.76 -6.94 1.43
N ARG A 8 -3.69 -8.26 1.26
CA ARG A 8 -2.91 -9.15 2.13
C ARG A 8 -1.45 -8.73 2.31
N GLN A 9 -0.73 -8.46 1.21
CA GLN A 9 0.68 -8.03 1.28
C GLN A 9 0.84 -6.70 2.03
N LEU A 10 -0.10 -5.77 1.86
CA LEU A 10 -0.11 -4.51 2.58
C LEU A 10 -0.47 -4.70 4.05
N ALA A 11 -1.39 -5.60 4.36
CA ALA A 11 -1.79 -5.95 5.72
C ALA A 11 -0.60 -6.51 6.50
N ASP A 12 0.11 -7.48 5.91
CA ASP A 12 1.34 -8.05 6.47
C ASP A 12 2.42 -6.97 6.69
N TYR A 13 2.58 -6.03 5.75
CA TYR A 13 3.58 -4.95 5.84
C TYR A 13 3.24 -3.89 6.89
N LEU A 14 1.96 -3.52 7.03
CA LEU A 14 1.49 -2.45 7.90
C LEU A 14 1.11 -2.94 9.31
N GLY A 15 1.04 -4.26 9.54
CA GLY A 15 0.55 -4.83 10.79
C GLY A 15 -0.95 -4.61 10.99
N LEU A 16 -1.73 -4.61 9.91
CA LEU A 16 -3.19 -4.44 9.89
C LEU A 16 -3.87 -5.73 9.40
N SER A 17 -5.19 -5.83 9.55
CA SER A 17 -5.96 -6.87 8.86
C SER A 17 -6.15 -6.56 7.37
N GLU A 18 -6.34 -7.59 6.55
CA GLU A 18 -6.63 -7.42 5.12
C GLU A 18 -7.94 -6.65 4.87
N GLU A 19 -8.92 -6.80 5.78
CA GLU A 19 -10.19 -6.07 5.75
C GLU A 19 -10.01 -4.57 6.03
N GLU A 20 -9.22 -4.21 7.03
CA GLU A 20 -8.90 -2.80 7.33
C GLU A 20 -8.18 -2.14 6.16
N VAL A 21 -7.17 -2.82 5.59
CA VAL A 21 -6.47 -2.33 4.39
C VAL A 21 -7.44 -2.14 3.23
N GLY A 22 -8.34 -3.11 2.99
CA GLY A 22 -9.33 -3.02 1.92
C GLY A 22 -10.34 -1.88 2.10
N SER A 23 -10.68 -1.57 3.36
CA SER A 23 -11.64 -0.51 3.69
C SER A 23 -11.06 0.90 3.51
N TYR A 24 -9.76 1.08 3.74
CA TYR A 24 -9.11 2.39 3.65
C TYR A 24 -8.32 2.62 2.35
N ARG A 25 -7.93 1.58 1.62
CA ARG A 25 -7.12 1.74 0.39
C ARG A 25 -7.92 2.43 -0.71
N LEU A 26 -7.44 3.58 -1.17
CA LEU A 26 -8.04 4.36 -2.25
C LEU A 26 -7.45 4.01 -3.61
N ASP A 27 -6.11 4.02 -3.71
CA ASP A 27 -5.42 3.76 -4.98
C ASP A 27 -3.99 3.23 -4.75
N SER A 28 -3.35 2.74 -5.82
CA SER A 28 -1.91 2.47 -5.81
C SER A 28 -1.29 2.75 -7.17
N ILE A 29 -0.32 3.65 -7.15
CA ILE A 29 0.40 4.14 -8.32
C ILE A 29 1.81 3.57 -8.29
N ARG A 30 2.27 3.05 -9.42
CA ARG A 30 3.64 2.55 -9.55
C ARG A 30 4.60 3.70 -9.81
N GLU A 31 5.71 3.73 -9.08
CA GLU A 31 6.79 4.69 -9.25
C GLU A 31 8.14 3.97 -9.27
N GLY A 32 8.65 3.74 -10.48
CA GLY A 32 9.86 2.95 -10.69
C GLY A 32 9.73 1.52 -10.15
N SER A 33 10.55 1.21 -9.14
CA SER A 33 10.56 -0.08 -8.44
C SER A 33 9.64 -0.12 -7.21
N HIS A 34 8.91 0.95 -6.90
CA HIS A 34 8.06 1.06 -5.71
C HIS A 34 6.60 1.32 -6.08
N TRP A 35 5.73 1.18 -5.10
CA TRP A 35 4.32 1.52 -5.17
C TRP A 35 4.00 2.60 -4.15
N ARG A 36 3.39 3.69 -4.59
CA ARG A 36 2.73 4.65 -3.70
C ARG A 36 1.29 4.19 -3.50
N VAL A 37 0.93 3.86 -2.27
CA VAL A 37 -0.41 3.41 -1.90
C VAL A 37 -1.09 4.51 -1.11
N ALA A 38 -2.25 4.96 -1.59
CA ALA A 38 -3.05 5.98 -0.92
C ALA A 38 -4.10 5.31 -0.02
N PHE A 39 -4.18 5.75 1.22
CA PHE A 39 -5.18 5.35 2.20
C PHE A 39 -6.03 6.55 2.59
N ALA A 40 -7.34 6.32 2.73
CA ALA A 40 -8.25 7.27 3.33
C ALA A 40 -7.87 7.46 4.80
N ILE A 41 -7.90 8.70 5.26
CA ILE A 41 -7.82 9.02 6.68
C ILE A 41 -9.20 9.44 7.16
N GLU A 42 -9.60 9.00 8.35
CA GLU A 42 -10.81 9.50 8.98
C GLU A 42 -10.66 11.00 9.25
N THR A 43 -11.31 11.79 8.41
CA THR A 43 -11.30 13.24 8.50
C THR A 43 -12.62 13.70 9.13
N PRO A 44 -12.62 14.65 10.08
CA PRO A 44 -13.85 15.24 10.61
C PRO A 44 -14.76 15.76 9.50
N GLU A 45 -16.07 15.58 9.64
CA GLU A 45 -17.06 15.91 8.59
C GLU A 45 -16.91 17.34 8.05
N ARG A 46 -16.65 18.31 8.92
CA ARG A 46 -16.45 19.73 8.57
C ARG A 46 -15.23 20.00 7.70
N LEU A 47 -14.27 19.08 7.64
CA LEU A 47 -13.04 19.19 6.86
C LEU A 47 -13.08 18.37 5.57
N ARG A 48 -13.94 17.33 5.48
CA ARG A 48 -14.06 16.47 4.29
C ARG A 48 -14.37 17.23 3.00
N SER A 49 -15.15 18.31 3.09
CA SER A 49 -15.49 19.15 1.92
C SER A 49 -14.42 20.16 1.53
N LYS A 50 -13.43 20.42 2.41
CA LYS A 50 -12.42 21.46 2.21
C LYS A 50 -11.04 20.88 1.89
N LEU A 51 -10.75 19.69 2.39
CA LEU A 51 -9.46 19.03 2.27
C LEU A 51 -9.68 17.53 2.04
N PRO A 52 -9.71 17.05 0.79
CA PRO A 52 -9.56 15.62 0.55
C PRO A 52 -8.15 15.23 1.00
N ALA A 53 -8.06 14.60 2.17
CA ALA A 53 -6.79 14.17 2.75
C ALA A 53 -6.65 12.65 2.61
N CYS A 54 -5.44 12.22 2.25
CA CYS A 54 -5.08 10.81 2.21
C CYS A 54 -3.66 10.64 2.77
N LEU A 55 -3.41 9.49 3.38
CA LEU A 55 -2.07 9.07 3.79
C LEU A 55 -1.45 8.32 2.61
N MET A 56 -0.26 8.72 2.17
CA MET A 56 0.50 7.99 1.16
C MET A 56 1.62 7.19 1.80
N VAL A 57 1.67 5.90 1.50
CA VAL A 57 2.73 4.99 1.95
C VAL A 57 3.53 4.51 0.74
N VAL A 58 4.86 4.57 0.83
CA VAL A 58 5.75 4.01 -0.18
C VAL A 58 6.05 2.56 0.20
N VAL A 59 5.58 1.63 -0.63
CA VAL A 59 5.77 0.20 -0.46
C VAL A 59 6.77 -0.28 -1.51
N PRO A 60 7.83 -1.00 -1.13
CA PRO A 60 8.71 -1.63 -2.10
C PRO A 60 7.88 -2.50 -3.04
N GLY A 61 8.14 -2.39 -4.34
CA GLY A 61 7.66 -3.39 -5.25
C GLY A 61 8.15 -4.74 -4.76
N SER A 62 7.23 -5.70 -4.60
CA SER A 62 7.61 -7.07 -4.37
C SER A 62 8.62 -7.45 -5.45
N SER A 63 9.90 -7.52 -5.06
CA SER A 63 10.80 -8.46 -5.68
C SER A 63 10.05 -9.78 -5.58
N GLN A 64 9.93 -10.51 -6.68
CA GLN A 64 9.58 -11.92 -6.58
C GLN A 64 10.39 -12.51 -5.41
N PRO A 65 9.89 -13.52 -4.67
CA PRO A 65 10.82 -14.39 -3.96
C PRO A 65 11.72 -14.95 -5.06
N GLY A 66 12.83 -14.27 -5.33
CA GLY A 66 13.88 -14.80 -6.15
C GLY A 66 14.19 -16.10 -5.47
N SER A 67 14.09 -17.19 -6.21
CA SER A 67 14.84 -18.38 -5.86
C SER A 67 16.21 -17.88 -5.43
N ALA A 68 16.46 -17.87 -4.13
CA ALA A 68 17.79 -17.70 -3.59
C ALA A 68 18.51 -18.98 -3.99
N LEU A 69 18.88 -19.05 -5.27
CA LEU A 69 19.92 -19.91 -5.76
C LEU A 69 21.14 -19.56 -4.92
N HIS A 70 21.59 -20.57 -4.18
CA HIS A 70 22.85 -20.61 -3.44
C HIS A 70 23.98 -19.91 -4.19
N PRO A 71 24.85 -19.23 -3.44
CA PRO A 71 26.26 -19.67 -3.39
C PRO A 71 26.80 -19.55 -1.94
N HIS A 72 27.73 -20.34 -1.43
CA HIS A 72 28.69 -21.32 -1.95
C HIS A 72 28.94 -22.35 -0.84
#